data_AF-A0A7Z0VQR6-F1
#
_entry.id   AF-A0A7Z0VQR6-F1
#
_cell.length_a   1.000
_cell.length_b   1.000
_cell.length_c   1.000
_cell.angle_alpha   90.00
_cell.angle_beta   90.00
_cell.angle_gamma   90.00
#
_symmetry.space_group_name_H-M   'P 1'
#
loop_
_entity.id
_entity.type
_entity.pdbx_description
1 polymer ?
#
loop_
_entity_poly.entity_id
_entity_poly.type
_entity_poly.pdbx_seq_one_letter_code
_entity_poly.pdbx_strand_id
1 'polypeptide(L)'
;MADKITPTDTLASLDADAKPEPYILGVGNHLIKFPDPLELDFEESDEFLASMRTATDSSAFMRRWLSDEDYQALADAKPTGRQIQALVRRALAHYELVMGEPGEERTSGTA
;
A
#
# COMPACT_ATOMS: atom_id res chain seq x y z
N MET A 1 28.85 31.94 -16.13
CA MET A 1 28.38 31.84 -14.74
C MET A 1 27.33 30.75 -14.75
N ALA A 2 27.66 29.57 -14.19
CA ALA A 2 26.73 28.44 -14.15
C ALA A 2 25.80 28.67 -12.96
N ASP A 3 24.55 28.99 -13.25
CA ASP A 3 23.48 29.06 -12.27
C ASP A 3 23.35 27.67 -11.62
N LYS A 4 23.78 27.56 -10.36
CA LYS A 4 23.65 26.33 -9.59
C LYS A 4 22.16 26.19 -9.27
N ILE A 5 21.43 25.50 -10.13
CA ILE A 5 20.09 24.99 -9.85
C ILE A 5 20.23 24.18 -8.57
N THR A 6 19.79 24.77 -7.46
CA THR A 6 19.76 24.10 -6.17
C THR A 6 18.41 23.38 -6.16
N PRO A 7 18.37 22.04 -6.23
CA PRO A 7 17.10 21.34 -6.24
C PRO A 7 16.37 21.65 -4.93
N THR A 8 15.20 22.29 -5.05
CA THR A 8 14.32 22.60 -3.91
C THR A 8 13.90 21.33 -3.18
N ASP A 9 13.77 20.23 -3.91
CA ASP A 9 13.45 18.92 -3.40
C ASP A 9 14.29 17.86 -4.11
N THR A 10 14.73 16.84 -3.38
CA THR A 10 15.43 15.69 -3.96
C THR A 10 14.61 14.44 -3.71
N LEU A 11 14.67 13.46 -4.61
CA LEU A 11 13.94 12.19 -4.45
C LEU A 11 14.23 11.53 -3.08
N ALA A 12 15.45 11.68 -2.56
CA ALA A 12 15.83 11.21 -1.24
C ALA A 12 15.19 12.01 -0.08
N SER A 13 14.91 13.30 -0.27
CA SER A 13 14.17 14.12 0.71
C SER A 13 12.69 13.73 0.75
N LEU A 14 12.11 13.36 -0.40
CA LEU A 14 10.72 12.92 -0.52
C LEU A 14 10.52 11.50 0.06
N ASP A 15 11.51 10.61 -0.11
CA ASP A 15 11.50 9.24 0.44
C ASP A 15 11.55 9.19 1.98
N ALA A 16 12.20 10.18 2.60
CA ALA A 16 12.35 10.24 4.06
C ALA A 16 11.04 10.58 4.80
N ASP A 17 10.07 11.19 4.13
CA ASP A 17 8.80 11.66 4.73
C ASP A 17 7.70 10.58 4.69
N ALA A 18 7.77 9.68 3.70
CA ALA A 18 6.69 8.74 3.38
C ALA A 18 7.05 7.29 3.70
N LYS A 19 7.03 6.91 4.98
CA LYS A 19 7.05 5.49 5.40
C LYS A 19 5.74 5.06 6.04
N PRO A 20 4.69 4.78 5.24
CA PRO A 20 3.52 4.06 5.72
C PRO A 20 3.89 2.76 6.39
N GLU A 21 3.11 2.39 7.40
CA GLU A 21 3.13 1.02 7.90
C GLU A 21 2.37 0.09 6.93
N PRO A 22 2.92 -1.11 6.63
CA PRO A 22 2.26 -2.12 5.81
C PRO A 22 0.85 -2.41 6.30
N TYR A 23 -0.08 -2.58 5.35
CA TYR A 23 -1.41 -3.05 5.70
C TYR A 23 -1.36 -4.53 6.09
N ILE A 24 -1.62 -4.81 7.37
CA ILE A 24 -1.64 -6.17 7.92
C ILE A 24 -3.08 -6.63 8.10
N LEU A 25 -3.44 -7.72 7.42
CA LEU A 25 -4.73 -8.39 7.61
C LEU A 25 -4.58 -9.62 8.48
N GLY A 26 -5.31 -9.68 9.60
CA GLY A 26 -5.48 -10.91 10.37
C GLY A 26 -6.51 -11.84 9.73
N VAL A 27 -6.06 -13.03 9.30
CA VAL A 27 -6.92 -14.11 8.79
C VAL A 27 -6.74 -15.34 9.68
N GLY A 28 -7.70 -15.56 10.58
CA GLY A 28 -7.61 -16.66 11.56
C GLY A 28 -6.40 -16.48 12.49
N ASN A 29 -5.40 -17.36 12.37
CA ASN A 29 -4.13 -17.31 13.11
C ASN A 29 -2.94 -16.86 12.23
N HIS A 30 -3.21 -16.36 11.02
CA HIS A 30 -2.19 -15.85 10.10
C HIS A 30 -2.32 -14.34 9.98
N LEU A 31 -1.17 -13.66 9.91
CA LEU A 31 -1.09 -12.25 9.55
C LEU A 31 -0.64 -12.18 8.10
N ILE A 32 -1.50 -11.68 7.24
CA ILE A 32 -1.19 -11.43 5.83
C ILE A 32 -0.66 -10.02 5.71
N LYS A 33 0.57 -9.88 5.21
CA LYS A 33 1.15 -8.58 4.90
C LYS A 33 0.93 -8.25 3.44
N PHE A 34 0.23 -7.15 3.19
CA PHE A 34 0.13 -6.62 1.84
C PHE A 34 1.40 -5.86 1.49
N PRO A 35 1.87 -5.94 0.23
CA PRO A 35 3.02 -5.15 -0.21
C PRO A 35 2.68 -3.66 -0.12
N ASP A 36 3.68 -2.87 0.28
CA ASP A 36 3.55 -1.43 0.35
C ASP A 36 3.76 -0.80 -1.03
N PRO A 37 2.75 -0.14 -1.60
CA PRO A 37 2.90 0.51 -2.90
C PRO A 37 3.92 1.65 -2.87
N LEU A 38 4.34 2.16 -1.72
CA LEU A 38 5.43 3.14 -1.65
C LEU A 38 6.83 2.50 -1.58
N GLU A 39 6.94 1.20 -1.28
CA GLU A 39 8.21 0.46 -1.39
C GLU A 39 8.42 -0.13 -2.80
N LEU A 40 7.35 -0.22 -3.59
CA LEU A 40 7.39 -0.63 -4.99
C LEU A 40 7.95 0.49 -5.89
N ASP A 41 8.46 0.13 -7.07
CA ASP A 41 8.82 1.12 -8.09
C ASP A 41 7.58 1.88 -8.57
N PHE A 42 7.72 3.14 -8.99
CA PHE A 42 6.63 3.99 -9.46
C PHE A 42 5.68 3.28 -10.44
N GLU A 43 6.23 2.50 -11.39
CA GLU A 43 5.43 1.73 -12.35
C GLU A 43 4.62 0.60 -11.68
N GLU A 44 5.22 -0.09 -10.72
CA GLU A 44 4.58 -1.17 -9.95
C GLU A 44 3.54 -0.62 -8.96
N SER A 45 3.79 0.53 -8.35
CA SER A 45 2.86 1.24 -7.47
C SER A 45 1.59 1.65 -8.20
N ASP A 46 1.72 2.26 -9.38
CA ASP A 46 0.58 2.66 -10.21
C ASP A 46 -0.21 1.42 -10.67
N GLU A 47 0.49 0.37 -11.11
CA GLU A 47 -0.16 -0.90 -11.47
C GLU A 47 -0.89 -1.50 -10.27
N PHE A 48 -0.28 -1.55 -9.09
CA PHE A 48 -0.87 -2.10 -7.87
C PHE A 48 -2.16 -1.36 -7.48
N LEU A 49 -2.11 -0.02 -7.42
CA LEU A 49 -3.26 0.82 -7.06
C LEU A 49 -4.35 0.75 -8.13
N ALA A 50 -3.98 0.80 -9.42
CA ALA A 50 -4.91 0.64 -10.52
C ALA A 50 -5.58 -0.74 -10.49
N SER A 51 -4.81 -1.79 -10.21
CA SER A 51 -5.29 -3.16 -10.12
C SER A 51 -6.17 -3.37 -8.89
N MET A 52 -5.88 -2.76 -7.73
CA MET A 52 -6.79 -2.70 -6.57
C MET A 52 -8.11 -2.03 -6.91
N ARG A 53 -8.06 -0.88 -7.57
CA ARG A 53 -9.24 -0.07 -7.90
C ARG A 53 -10.11 -0.72 -8.97
N THR A 54 -9.50 -1.46 -9.89
CA THR A 54 -10.18 -2.18 -10.97
C THR A 54 -10.37 -3.66 -10.69
N ALA A 55 -10.00 -4.15 -9.48
CA ALA A 55 -9.92 -5.56 -9.07
C ALA A 55 -11.22 -6.34 -9.31
N THR A 56 -11.47 -6.66 -10.56
CA THR A 56 -12.57 -7.50 -11.03
C THR A 56 -12.27 -8.95 -10.70
N ASP A 57 -10.97 -9.29 -10.68
CA ASP A 57 -10.43 -10.60 -10.33
C ASP A 57 -9.53 -10.51 -9.10
N SER A 58 -10.14 -10.37 -7.92
CA SER A 58 -9.41 -10.18 -6.65
C SER A 58 -8.49 -11.36 -6.32
N SER A 59 -8.81 -12.57 -6.78
CA SER A 59 -7.98 -13.77 -6.65
C SER A 59 -6.66 -13.66 -7.40
N ALA A 60 -6.70 -13.26 -8.68
CA ALA A 60 -5.50 -13.08 -9.49
C ALA A 60 -4.62 -11.95 -8.95
N PHE A 61 -5.25 -10.85 -8.50
CA PHE A 61 -4.57 -9.75 -7.83
C PHE A 61 -3.83 -10.23 -6.58
N MET A 62 -4.53 -10.91 -5.69
CA MET A 62 -3.95 -11.45 -4.45
C MET A 62 -2.81 -12.41 -4.72
N ARG A 63 -2.92 -13.29 -5.71
CA ARG A 63 -1.86 -14.22 -6.06
C ARG A 63 -0.63 -13.56 -6.71
N ARG A 64 -0.82 -12.44 -7.41
CA ARG A 64 0.26 -11.68 -8.04
C ARG A 64 1.05 -10.87 -7.01
N TRP A 65 0.37 -10.34 -5.99
CA TRP A 65 0.95 -9.37 -5.06
C TRP A 65 1.20 -9.92 -3.65
N LEU A 66 0.53 -10.99 -3.24
CA LEU A 66 0.81 -11.69 -1.99
C LEU A 66 1.75 -12.87 -2.26
N SER A 67 2.53 -13.23 -1.24
CA SER A 67 3.28 -14.48 -1.23
C SER A 67 2.32 -15.68 -1.30
N ASP A 68 2.81 -16.81 -1.83
CA ASP A 68 1.97 -18.02 -1.98
C ASP A 68 1.43 -18.51 -0.62
N GLU A 69 2.22 -18.36 0.46
CA GLU A 69 1.79 -18.64 1.85
C GLU A 69 0.61 -17.76 2.30
N ASP A 70 0.71 -16.44 2.11
CA ASP A 70 -0.34 -15.49 2.48
C ASP A 70 -1.62 -15.71 1.65
N TYR A 71 -1.45 -15.96 0.36
CA TYR A 71 -2.54 -16.31 -0.54
C TYR A 71 -3.22 -17.61 -0.10
N GLN A 72 -2.44 -18.65 0.27
CA GLN A 72 -2.97 -19.90 0.79
C GLN A 72 -3.73 -19.69 2.11
N ALA A 73 -3.22 -18.89 3.03
CA ALA A 73 -3.90 -18.57 4.28
C ALA A 73 -5.24 -17.85 4.03
N LEU A 74 -5.26 -16.93 3.07
CA LEU A 74 -6.49 -16.27 2.64
C LEU A 74 -7.45 -17.26 2.00
N ALA A 75 -6.97 -18.14 1.12
CA ALA A 75 -7.80 -19.13 0.43
C ALA A 75 -8.38 -20.18 1.38
N ASP A 76 -7.59 -20.64 2.36
CA ASP A 76 -8.00 -21.61 3.39
C ASP A 76 -9.13 -21.07 4.26
N ALA A 77 -9.05 -19.78 4.59
CA ALA A 77 -10.11 -19.08 5.32
C ALA A 77 -11.42 -18.91 4.54
N LYS A 78 -11.43 -19.24 3.24
CA LYS A 78 -12.60 -19.17 2.35
C LYS A 78 -13.42 -17.88 2.52
N PRO A 79 -12.80 -16.70 2.42
CA PRO A 79 -13.49 -15.43 2.57
C PRO A 79 -14.55 -15.27 1.49
N THR A 80 -15.66 -14.66 1.87
CA THR A 80 -16.71 -14.32 0.90
C THR A 80 -16.23 -13.19 -0.02
N GLY A 81 -16.76 -13.12 -1.24
CA GLY A 81 -16.43 -12.02 -2.17
C GLY A 81 -16.68 -10.63 -1.57
N ARG A 82 -17.67 -10.48 -0.67
CA ARG A 82 -17.90 -9.23 0.07
C ARG A 82 -16.76 -8.88 1.03
N GLN A 83 -16.20 -9.86 1.73
CA GLN A 83 -15.06 -9.63 2.62
C GLN A 83 -13.82 -9.24 1.83
N ILE A 84 -13.58 -9.89 0.69
CA ILE A 84 -12.48 -9.56 -0.21
C ILE A 84 -12.63 -8.14 -0.77
N GLN A 85 -13.82 -7.75 -1.24
CA GLN A 85 -14.05 -6.39 -1.71
C GLN A 85 -13.88 -5.35 -0.59
N ALA A 86 -14.39 -5.63 0.61
CA ALA A 86 -14.23 -4.76 1.77
C ALA A 86 -12.75 -4.62 2.18
N LEU A 87 -11.98 -5.71 2.08
CA LEU A 87 -10.54 -5.75 2.32
C LEU A 87 -9.79 -4.87 1.32
N VAL A 88 -9.99 -5.10 0.02
CA VAL A 88 -9.32 -4.31 -1.04
C VAL A 88 -9.64 -2.83 -0.88
N ARG A 89 -10.90 -2.48 -0.60
CA ARG A 89 -11.31 -1.10 -0.37
C ARG A 89 -10.66 -0.49 0.88
N ARG A 90 -10.53 -1.26 1.97
CA ARG A 90 -9.87 -0.79 3.21
C ARG A 90 -8.37 -0.61 3.03
N ALA A 91 -7.72 -1.55 2.36
CA ALA A 91 -6.30 -1.46 2.07
C ALA A 91 -6.02 -0.26 1.13
N LEU A 92 -6.81 -0.10 0.06
CA LEU A 92 -6.73 1.07 -0.81
C LEU A 92 -6.93 2.37 -0.02
N ALA A 93 -7.96 2.46 0.84
CA ALA A 93 -8.18 3.64 1.66
C ALA A 93 -7.05 3.91 2.66
N HIS A 94 -6.41 2.87 3.21
CA HIS A 94 -5.23 3.00 4.07
C HIS A 94 -4.07 3.62 3.30
N TYR A 95 -3.79 3.13 2.09
CA TYR A 95 -2.73 3.69 1.25
C TYR A 95 -3.08 5.09 0.71
N GLU A 96 -4.32 5.35 0.32
CA GLU A 96 -4.77 6.70 -0.08
C GLU A 96 -4.71 7.70 1.07
N LEU A 97 -4.91 7.28 2.32
CA LEU A 97 -4.71 8.17 3.47
C LEU A 97 -3.22 8.51 3.64
N VAL A 98 -2.33 7.52 3.53
CA VAL A 98 -0.90 7.78 3.71
C VAL A 98 -0.28 8.52 2.52
N MET A 99 -0.71 8.24 1.28
CA MET A 99 -0.27 8.97 0.08
C MET A 99 -0.97 10.32 -0.09
N GLY A 100 -2.21 10.41 0.40
CA GLY A 100 -3.09 11.57 0.31
C GLY A 100 -2.99 12.52 1.49
N GLU A 101 -2.00 12.35 2.38
CA GLU A 101 -1.48 13.40 3.26
C GLU A 101 -0.28 14.12 2.59
N PRO A 102 -0.43 14.88 1.48
CA PRO A 102 0.58 15.86 1.11
C PRO A 102 0.45 17.05 2.07
N GLY A 103 1.20 17.02 3.18
CA GLY A 103 1.49 18.20 3.97
C GLY A 103 0.61 18.47 5.18
N GLU A 104 0.19 17.45 5.93
CA GLU A 104 -0.09 17.66 7.35
C GLU A 104 1.00 16.99 8.17
N GLU A 105 1.94 17.83 8.56
CA GLU A 105 2.70 17.71 9.79
C GLU A 105 1.85 16.96 10.82
N ARG A 106 2.17 15.69 11.09
CA ARG A 106 1.72 15.00 12.31
C ARG A 106 2.38 15.68 13.52
N THR A 107 2.12 16.97 13.72
CA THR A 107 2.12 17.61 15.03
C THR A 107 0.92 17.03 15.76
N SER A 108 1.11 15.83 16.30
CA SER A 108 0.29 15.33 17.40
C SER A 108 1.21 14.66 18.40
N GLY A 109 2.05 15.51 19.00
CA GLY A 109 2.26 15.57 20.44
C GLY A 109 3.15 14.50 21.06
N THR A 110 4.33 14.91 21.52
CA THR A 110 4.74 14.58 22.90
C THR A 110 5.70 15.64 23.45
N ALA A 111 5.23 16.26 24.55
CA ALA A 111 5.89 17.19 25.49
C ALA A 111 5.82 18.70 25.18
#